data_AF-A0AAV6YNR2-F1
#
_entry.id   AF-A0AAV6YNR2-F1
#
_cell.length_a   1.000
_cell.length_b   1.000
_cell.length_c   1.000
_cell.angle_alpha   90.00
_cell.angle_beta   90.00
_cell.angle_gamma   90.00
#
_symmetry.space_group_name_H-M   'P 1'
#
loop_
_entity.id
_entity.type
_entity.pdbx_description
1 polymer ?
#
loop_
_entity_poly.entity_id
_entity_poly.type
_entity_poly.pdbx_seq_one_letter_code
_entity_poly.pdbx_strand_id
1 'polypeptide(L)'
;MEVRGNMLERGQDASHAGKSVISCFWQNTRQEIEKVMRFLEKELPEEVLEDVYQHTTFQAMRENPMANYSTIPSFVMDHSVSPFMRKGIVGDWRNHFTVAQDEIFEKEYWRKMEGTDLSFRTQL
;
A
#
# COMPACT_ATOMS: atom_id res chain seq x y z
N MET A 1 -18.43 -29.86 0.34
CA MET A 1 -18.87 -28.67 1.08
C MET A 1 -18.11 -27.49 0.48
N GLU A 2 -18.57 -27.11 -0.71
CA GLU A 2 -18.07 -25.98 -1.50
C GLU A 2 -18.75 -24.70 -1.02
N VAL A 3 -17.95 -23.67 -0.72
CA VAL A 3 -18.33 -22.29 -1.01
C VAL A 3 -17.05 -21.55 -1.43
N ARG A 4 -16.52 -21.87 -2.61
CA ARG A 4 -15.58 -20.99 -3.32
C ARG A 4 -16.40 -20.03 -4.16
N GLY A 5 -16.80 -18.91 -3.56
CA GLY A 5 -17.32 -17.77 -4.31
C GLY A 5 -16.16 -17.04 -4.96
N ASN A 6 -15.97 -17.26 -6.27
CA ASN A 6 -15.20 -16.36 -7.12
C ASN A 6 -15.79 -14.94 -6.98
N MET A 7 -15.05 -14.05 -6.35
CA MET A 7 -15.34 -12.61 -6.24
C MET A 7 -14.26 -11.82 -6.96
N LEU A 8 -13.90 -12.27 -8.16
CA LEU A 8 -13.33 -11.44 -9.21
C LEU A 8 -14.51 -11.14 -10.14
N GLU A 9 -14.70 -9.87 -10.51
CA GLU A 9 -15.86 -9.30 -11.24
C GLU A 9 -16.98 -8.74 -10.36
N ARG A 10 -16.67 -7.70 -9.55
CA ARG A 10 -17.63 -6.61 -9.31
C ARG A 10 -16.92 -5.28 -9.57
N GLY A 11 -17.47 -4.56 -10.53
CA GLY A 11 -16.82 -3.49 -11.29
C GLY A 11 -16.30 -2.32 -10.45
N GLN A 12 -15.07 -1.92 -10.75
CA GLN A 12 -14.58 -0.57 -10.51
C GLN A 12 -15.07 0.34 -11.65
N ASP A 13 -16.39 0.48 -11.82
CA ASP A 13 -16.95 1.45 -12.75
C ASP A 13 -18.29 1.95 -12.22
N ALA A 14 -18.23 3.01 -11.41
CA ALA A 14 -19.24 4.07 -11.27
C ALA A 14 -18.92 4.94 -10.04
N SER A 15 -19.04 6.27 -10.18
CA SER A 15 -19.08 7.30 -9.11
C SER A 15 -17.76 7.95 -8.64
N HIS A 16 -16.84 8.30 -9.54
CA HIS A 16 -15.77 9.26 -9.20
C HIS A 16 -16.22 10.73 -9.32
N ALA A 17 -17.35 11.02 -9.97
CA ALA A 17 -17.89 12.38 -10.02
C ALA A 17 -18.47 12.77 -8.64
N GLY A 18 -17.74 13.60 -7.89
CA GLY A 18 -18.22 14.25 -6.66
C GLY A 18 -17.65 13.76 -5.32
N LYS A 19 -16.69 12.84 -5.32
CA LYS A 19 -16.01 12.41 -4.08
C LYS A 19 -14.72 13.21 -3.88
N SER A 20 -14.59 13.94 -2.77
CA SER A 20 -13.36 14.66 -2.37
C SER A 20 -12.29 13.77 -1.73
N VAL A 21 -12.44 12.45 -1.82
CA VAL A 21 -11.55 11.46 -1.18
C VAL A 21 -11.20 10.38 -2.19
N ILE A 22 -9.90 10.11 -2.31
CA ILE A 22 -9.34 9.00 -3.10
C ILE A 22 -8.88 7.88 -2.16
N SER A 23 -9.23 6.63 -2.50
CA SER A 23 -8.73 5.43 -1.80
C SER A 23 -7.69 4.75 -2.66
N CYS A 24 -6.48 4.51 -2.13
CA CYS A 24 -5.37 3.86 -2.83
C CYS A 24 -4.89 2.63 -2.05
N PHE A 25 -4.43 1.60 -2.76
CA PHE A 25 -3.81 0.41 -2.14
C PHE A 25 -2.39 0.22 -2.65
N TRP A 26 -1.48 -0.19 -1.77
CA TRP A 26 -0.04 -0.31 -2.05
C TRP A 26 0.38 -1.37 -3.10
N GLN A 27 -0.55 -2.04 -3.77
CA GLN A 27 -0.28 -3.23 -4.58
C GLN A 27 0.15 -2.89 -6.02
N ASN A 28 -0.33 -1.78 -6.59
CA ASN A 28 -0.01 -1.39 -7.96
C ASN A 28 0.33 0.11 -8.04
N THR A 29 1.59 0.43 -7.78
CA THR A 29 2.07 1.82 -7.70
C THR A 29 1.75 2.63 -8.96
N ARG A 30 1.90 2.05 -10.16
CA ARG A 30 1.64 2.78 -11.42
C ARG A 30 0.17 3.16 -11.57
N GLN A 31 -0.73 2.21 -11.36
CA GLN A 31 -2.17 2.46 -11.43
C GLN A 31 -2.63 3.47 -10.37
N GLU A 32 -2.05 3.42 -9.17
CA GLU A 32 -2.37 4.38 -8.11
C GLU A 32 -1.83 5.78 -8.42
N ILE A 33 -0.64 5.91 -9.01
CA ILE A 33 -0.13 7.21 -9.48
C ILE A 33 -1.10 7.82 -10.49
N GLU A 34 -1.52 7.06 -11.51
CA GLU A 34 -2.50 7.54 -12.49
C GLU A 34 -3.83 7.93 -11.85
N LYS A 35 -4.28 7.16 -10.85
CA LYS A 35 -5.51 7.45 -10.10
C LYS A 35 -5.39 8.78 -9.34
N VAL A 36 -4.25 9.03 -8.70
CA VAL A 36 -3.95 10.31 -8.02
C VAL A 36 -3.91 11.44 -9.04
N MET A 37 -3.28 11.26 -10.20
CA MET A 37 -3.24 12.30 -11.25
C MET A 37 -4.63 12.66 -11.77
N ARG A 38 -5.47 11.66 -12.03
CA ARG A 38 -6.88 11.88 -12.40
C ARG A 38 -7.65 12.61 -11.31
N PHE A 39 -7.43 12.27 -10.04
CA PHE A 39 -8.07 12.93 -8.90
C PHE A 39 -7.62 14.38 -8.71
N LEU A 40 -6.37 14.70 -9.04
CA LEU A 40 -5.82 16.07 -9.02
C LEU A 40 -6.16 16.86 -10.29
N GLU A 41 -6.92 16.28 -11.23
CA GLU A 41 -7.26 16.87 -12.53
C GLU A 41 -6.00 17.29 -13.32
N LYS A 42 -4.96 16.45 -13.27
CA LYS A 42 -3.71 16.65 -14.00
C LYS A 42 -3.54 15.59 -15.08
N GLU A 43 -3.27 16.05 -16.30
CA GLU A 43 -2.78 15.21 -17.39
C GLU A 43 -1.26 15.35 -17.46
N LEU A 44 -0.57 14.22 -17.35
CA LEU A 44 0.89 14.14 -17.48
C LEU A 44 1.25 13.33 -18.72
N PRO A 45 2.27 13.74 -19.48
CA PRO A 45 2.85 12.89 -20.52
C PRO A 45 3.34 11.56 -19.95
N GLU A 46 3.30 10.50 -20.75
CA GLU A 46 3.74 9.15 -20.36
C GLU A 46 5.17 9.15 -19.83
N GLU A 47 6.06 9.95 -20.43
CA GLU A 47 7.45 10.11 -19.99
C GLU A 47 7.53 10.63 -18.55
N VAL A 48 6.72 11.64 -18.20
CA VAL A 48 6.69 12.21 -16.85
C VAL A 48 6.08 11.23 -15.84
N LEU A 49 5.06 10.46 -16.25
CA LEU A 49 4.50 9.40 -15.41
C LEU A 49 5.53 8.32 -15.11
N GLU A 50 6.32 7.93 -16.10
CA GLU A 50 7.39 6.96 -15.93
C GLU A 50 8.49 7.50 -15.00
N ASP A 51 8.90 8.75 -15.17
CA ASP A 51 9.87 9.40 -14.27
C ASP A 51 9.37 9.42 -12.81
N VAL A 52 8.10 9.79 -12.60
CA VAL A 52 7.48 9.78 -11.27
C VAL A 52 7.48 8.35 -10.70
N TYR A 53 7.11 7.35 -11.50
CA TYR A 53 7.14 5.96 -11.07
C TYR A 53 8.55 5.51 -10.65
N GLN A 54 9.57 5.78 -11.47
CA GLN A 54 10.97 5.40 -11.19
C GLN A 54 11.49 6.08 -9.91
N HIS A 55 11.23 7.38 -9.74
CA HIS A 55 11.65 8.14 -8.55
C HIS A 55 10.89 7.76 -7.27
N THR A 56 9.72 7.15 -7.39
CA THR A 56 8.90 6.71 -6.24
C THR A 56 9.00 5.21 -5.97
N THR A 57 9.86 4.48 -6.68
CA THR A 57 10.19 3.09 -6.32
C THR A 57 10.80 3.03 -4.92
N PHE A 58 10.59 1.91 -4.23
CA PHE A 58 11.14 1.70 -2.89
C PHE A 58 12.67 1.87 -2.86
N GLN A 59 13.36 1.36 -3.88
CA GLN A 59 14.82 1.50 -3.98
C GLN A 59 15.24 2.97 -4.13
N ALA A 60 14.64 3.70 -5.08
CA ALA A 60 14.95 5.11 -5.28
C ALA A 60 14.69 5.94 -4.02
N MET A 61 13.56 5.71 -3.35
CA MET A 61 13.22 6.41 -2.10
C MET A 61 14.15 6.03 -0.94
N ARG A 62 14.60 4.78 -0.86
CA ARG A 62 15.53 4.30 0.16
C ARG A 62 16.90 4.96 0.05
N GLU A 63 17.37 5.20 -1.17
CA GLU A 63 18.66 5.83 -1.44
C GLU A 63 18.60 7.36 -1.34
N ASN A 64 17.43 7.97 -1.46
CA ASN A 64 17.22 9.42 -1.42
C ASN A 64 17.26 9.98 0.03
N PRO A 65 18.26 10.81 0.41
CA PRO A 65 18.35 11.41 1.75
C PRO A 65 17.16 12.30 2.13
N MET A 66 16.46 12.86 1.14
CA MET A 66 15.27 13.69 1.35
C MET A 66 14.00 12.87 1.64
N ALA A 67 14.03 11.56 1.43
CA ALA A 67 12.89 10.67 1.64
C ALA A 67 13.14 9.57 2.70
N ASN A 68 14.40 9.16 2.90
CA ASN A 68 14.75 8.01 3.76
C ASN A 68 14.97 8.35 5.24
N TYR A 69 14.80 9.62 5.63
CA TYR A 69 14.95 10.14 6.99
C TYR A 69 16.37 10.06 7.59
N SER A 70 17.39 9.75 6.80
CA SER A 70 18.79 9.67 7.28
C SER A 70 19.36 10.98 7.84
N THR A 71 18.72 12.11 7.55
CA THR A 71 19.09 13.45 8.07
C THR A 71 18.54 13.73 9.47
N ILE A 72 17.64 12.88 9.99
CA ILE A 72 17.10 12.99 11.34
C ILE A 72 18.15 12.48 12.35
N PRO A 73 18.37 13.21 13.47
CA PRO A 73 19.31 12.77 14.50
C PRO A 73 18.98 11.38 15.07
N SER A 74 20.01 10.59 15.37
CA SER A 74 19.86 9.21 15.85
C SER A 74 19.10 9.08 17.18
N PHE A 75 19.11 10.11 18.03
CA PHE A 75 18.33 10.11 19.26
C PHE A 75 16.81 10.20 19.01
N VAL A 76 16.38 10.64 17.82
CA VAL A 76 14.97 10.62 17.39
C VAL A 76 14.68 9.35 16.58
N MET A 77 15.58 9.00 15.64
CA MET A 77 15.42 7.84 14.78
C MET A 77 16.76 7.13 14.59
N ASP A 78 16.96 6.01 15.30
CA ASP A 78 18.17 5.20 15.19
C ASP A 78 18.04 4.18 14.05
N HIS A 79 18.57 4.55 12.89
CA HIS A 79 18.58 3.70 11.70
C HIS A 79 19.49 2.46 11.83
N SER A 80 20.36 2.38 12.85
CA SER A 80 21.18 1.20 13.10
C SER A 80 20.39 0.04 13.70
N VAL A 81 19.31 0.34 14.44
CA VAL A 81 18.36 -0.65 14.96
C VAL A 81 17.45 -1.12 13.84
N SER A 82 16.83 -0.17 13.11
CA SER A 82 16.05 -0.48 11.91
C SER A 82 15.96 0.74 11.01
N PRO A 83 16.28 0.62 9.71
CA PRO A 83 16.10 1.73 8.79
C PRO A 83 14.61 2.01 8.56
N PHE A 84 14.24 3.28 8.45
CA PHE A 84 12.87 3.72 8.14
C PHE A 84 12.32 3.04 6.88
N MET A 85 13.08 3.11 5.78
CA MET A 85 12.82 2.35 4.55
C MET A 85 13.29 0.91 4.72
N ARG A 86 12.52 0.07 5.43
CA ARG A 86 12.93 -1.26 5.92
C ARG A 86 12.99 -2.36 4.85
N LYS A 87 11.83 -2.75 4.29
CA LYS A 87 11.72 -3.79 3.25
C LYS A 87 10.84 -3.40 2.07
N GLY A 88 9.74 -2.66 2.31
CA GLY A 88 8.87 -2.18 1.23
C GLY A 88 8.13 -3.28 0.47
N ILE A 89 7.81 -4.41 1.11
CA ILE A 89 7.13 -5.55 0.48
C ILE A 89 5.84 -5.91 1.21
N VAL A 90 4.85 -6.37 0.46
CA VAL A 90 3.61 -6.96 0.99
C VAL A 90 3.91 -8.40 1.43
N GLY A 91 3.39 -8.81 2.60
CA GLY A 91 3.53 -10.17 3.10
C GLY A 91 4.67 -10.42 4.09
N ASP A 92 5.52 -9.42 4.37
CA ASP A 92 6.63 -9.60 5.32
C ASP A 92 6.17 -9.96 6.74
N TRP A 93 4.91 -9.67 7.09
CA TRP A 93 4.30 -10.03 8.38
C TRP A 93 4.46 -11.53 8.70
N ARG A 94 4.47 -12.41 7.69
CA ARG A 94 4.67 -13.86 7.87
C ARG A 94 6.04 -14.22 8.46
N ASN A 95 7.03 -13.35 8.32
CA ASN A 95 8.36 -13.57 8.93
C ASN A 95 8.39 -13.21 10.42
N HIS A 96 7.33 -12.61 10.95
CA HIS A 96 7.25 -12.13 12.34
C HIS A 96 6.16 -12.85 13.13
N PHE A 97 5.07 -13.26 12.47
CA PHE A 97 3.95 -13.93 13.12
C PHE A 97 4.19 -15.42 13.26
N THR A 98 3.98 -15.94 14.46
CA THR A 98 3.77 -17.39 14.66
C THR A 98 2.36 -17.78 14.23
N VAL A 99 2.16 -19.05 13.90
CA VAL A 99 0.82 -19.59 13.53
C VAL A 99 -0.23 -19.26 14.60
N ALA A 100 0.12 -19.43 15.88
CA ALA A 100 -0.79 -19.14 16.99
C ALA A 100 -1.15 -17.65 17.09
N GLN A 101 -0.21 -16.73 16.79
CA GLN A 101 -0.49 -15.30 16.77
C GLN A 101 -1.37 -14.91 15.59
N ASP A 102 -1.15 -15.53 14.43
CA ASP A 102 -1.94 -15.31 13.22
C ASP A 102 -3.40 -15.74 13.42
N GLU A 103 -3.64 -16.91 14.01
CA GLU A 103 -4.99 -17.40 14.33
C GLU A 103 -5.76 -16.46 15.28
N ILE A 104 -5.08 -15.93 16.31
CA ILE A 104 -5.67 -14.96 17.24
C ILE A 104 -5.96 -13.64 16.51
N PHE A 105 -5.05 -13.18 15.67
CA PHE A 105 -5.20 -11.94 14.91
C PHE A 105 -6.37 -12.02 13.92
N GLU A 106 -6.45 -13.09 13.12
CA GLU A 106 -7.50 -13.31 12.13
C GLU A 106 -8.88 -13.31 12.79
N LYS A 107 -9.06 -14.00 13.91
CA LYS A 107 -10.33 -14.02 14.64
C LYS A 107 -10.79 -12.63 15.05
N GLU A 108 -9.87 -11.81 15.57
CA GLU A 108 -10.19 -10.44 16.00
C GLU A 108 -10.37 -9.49 14.81
N TYR A 109 -9.62 -9.70 13.73
CA TYR A 109 -9.74 -8.95 12.48
C TYR A 109 -11.16 -9.10 11.89
N TRP A 110 -11.63 -10.34 11.70
CA TRP A 110 -12.97 -10.58 11.15
C TRP A 110 -14.08 -9.99 12.01
N ARG A 111 -13.95 -10.08 13.34
CA ARG A 111 -14.91 -9.47 14.27
C ARG A 111 -14.96 -7.95 14.14
N LYS A 112 -13.82 -7.30 13.90
CA LYS A 112 -13.74 -5.82 13.79
C LYS A 112 -14.11 -5.30 12.40
N MET A 113 -13.90 -6.12 11.36
CA MET A 113 -14.17 -5.75 9.97
C MET A 113 -15.58 -6.15 9.51
N GLU A 114 -16.34 -6.82 10.36
CA GLU A 114 -17.74 -7.18 10.10
C GLU A 114 -18.57 -5.94 9.76
N GLY A 115 -19.36 -6.03 8.68
CA GLY A 115 -20.20 -4.94 8.19
C GLY A 115 -19.49 -3.91 7.31
N THR A 116 -18.17 -4.04 7.07
CA THR A 116 -17.44 -3.23 6.09
C THR A 116 -17.40 -3.91 4.73
N ASP A 117 -17.28 -3.11 3.67
CA ASP A 117 -16.98 -3.54 2.31
C ASP A 117 -15.48 -3.50 1.99
N LEU A 118 -14.64 -3.22 3.00
CA LEU A 118 -13.20 -3.14 2.86
C LEU A 118 -12.58 -4.52 2.74
N SER A 119 -11.82 -4.72 1.66
CA SER A 119 -11.07 -5.96 1.42
C SER A 119 -9.59 -5.63 1.27
N PHE A 120 -8.76 -6.24 2.12
CA PHE A 120 -7.31 -6.09 2.10
C PHE A 120 -6.66 -7.37 1.57
N ARG A 121 -5.61 -7.22 0.76
CA ARG A 121 -4.75 -8.36 0.39
C ARG A 121 -3.53 -8.37 1.29
N THR A 122 -3.29 -9.51 1.95
CA THR A 122 -2.14 -9.70 2.84
C THR A 122 -0.91 -10.24 2.11
N GLN A 123 -1.04 -10.54 0.81
CA GLN A 123 -0.02 -11.04 -0.10
C GLN A 123 -0.28 -10.52 -1.53
N LEU A 124 0.78 -10.44 -2.33
CA LEU A 124 0.73 -10.16 -3.78
C LEU A 124 0.74 -11.45 -4.59
#